data_AF-A0A916TET0-F1
#
_entry.id   AF-A0A916TET0-F1
#
_cell.length_a   1.000
_cell.length_b   1.000
_cell.length_c   1.000
_cell.angle_alpha   90.00
_cell.angle_beta   90.00
_cell.angle_gamma   90.00
#
_symmetry.space_group_name_H-M   'P 1'
#
loop_
_entity.id
_entity.type
_entity.pdbx_description
1 polymer ?
#
loop_
_entity_poly.entity_id
_entity_poly.type
_entity_poly.pdbx_seq_one_letter_code
_entity_poly.pdbx_strand_id
1 'polypeptide(L)'
;MLDEWKRERQIRKVLSGLARQRVAMILQPQGVWVIERALQRDEDTEAALMTCHMRGWVEPLHDSMPTGDLTPDMKLPSGPLFTRTQTVFRLTEGGWSALNRAHAWTVAGIVIAILSLIATIAVAS
;
A
#
# COMPACT_ATOMS: atom_id res chain seq x y z
N MET A 1 18.35 11.12 -12.14
CA MET A 1 18.74 9.87 -11.45
C MET A 1 18.30 9.81 -9.98
N LEU A 2 18.80 10.65 -9.07
CA LEU A 2 18.40 10.59 -7.65
C LEU A 2 16.92 10.92 -7.42
N ASP A 3 16.39 11.91 -8.14
CA ASP A 3 14.99 12.32 -7.98
C ASP A 3 14.01 11.29 -8.56
N GLU A 4 14.38 10.62 -9.65
CA GLU A 4 13.61 9.51 -10.21
C GLU A 4 13.55 8.33 -9.24
N TRP A 5 14.67 8.02 -8.59
CA TRP A 5 14.73 6.98 -7.55
C TRP A 5 13.89 7.33 -6.33
N LYS A 6 13.94 8.58 -5.86
CA LYS A 6 13.09 9.05 -4.76
C LYS A 6 11.61 8.92 -5.13
N ARG A 7 11.23 9.36 -6.32
CA ARG A 7 9.85 9.27 -6.83
C ARG A 7 9.37 7.83 -6.93
N GLU A 8 10.17 6.93 -7.51
CA GLU A 8 9.80 5.52 -7.62
C GLU A 8 9.70 4.86 -6.24
N ARG A 9 10.56 5.22 -5.29
CA ARG A 9 10.47 4.76 -3.90
C ARG A 9 9.18 5.25 -3.22
N GLN A 10 8.78 6.49 -3.46
CA GLN A 10 7.54 7.06 -2.94
C GLN A 10 6.31 6.34 -3.53
N ILE A 11 6.28 6.09 -4.84
CA ILE A 11 5.23 5.31 -5.50
C ILE A 11 5.10 3.93 -4.86
N ARG A 12 6.22 3.22 -4.66
CA ARG A 12 6.22 1.90 -4.01
C ARG A 12 5.77 1.97 -2.54
N LYS A 13 6.15 3.02 -1.81
CA LYS A 13 5.71 3.23 -0.42
C LYS A 13 4.20 3.40 -0.36
N VAL A 14 3.62 4.18 -1.27
CA VAL A 14 2.18 4.40 -1.39
C VAL A 14 1.45 3.11 -1.75
N LEU A 15 1.94 2.36 -2.74
CA LEU A 15 1.35 1.06 -3.13
C LEU A 15 1.39 0.05 -1.97
N SER A 16 2.51 -0.02 -1.25
CA SER A 16 2.66 -0.87 -0.05
C SER A 16 1.75 -0.42 1.10
N GLY A 17 1.58 0.90 1.27
CA GLY A 17 0.65 1.47 2.25
C GLY A 17 -0.80 1.08 1.95
N LEU A 18 -1.22 1.21 0.69
CA LEU A 18 -2.56 0.81 0.25
C LEU A 18 -2.81 -0.69 0.49
N ALA A 19 -1.83 -1.56 0.17
CA ALA A 19 -1.94 -3.00 0.40
C ALA A 19 -2.02 -3.39 1.89
N ARG A 20 -1.63 -2.49 2.79
CA ARG A 20 -1.66 -2.71 4.24
C ARG A 20 -2.91 -2.14 4.90
N GLN A 21 -3.75 -1.39 4.18
CA GLN A 21 -5.03 -0.91 4.69
C GLN A 21 -5.95 -2.09 4.97
N ARG A 22 -6.66 -2.01 6.09
CA ARG A 22 -7.62 -3.03 6.50
C ARG A 22 -8.83 -2.38 7.14
N VAL A 23 -10.02 -2.87 6.82
CA VAL A 23 -11.21 -2.50 7.59
C VAL A 23 -11.12 -3.23 8.92
N ALA A 24 -10.93 -2.47 10.00
CA ALA A 24 -10.81 -2.99 11.35
C ALA A 24 -12.18 -3.36 11.91
N MET A 25 -13.17 -2.50 11.69
CA MET A 25 -14.54 -2.73 12.10
C MET A 25 -15.53 -1.88 11.30
N ILE A 26 -16.81 -2.21 11.42
CA ILE A 26 -17.92 -1.44 10.85
C ILE A 26 -18.73 -0.88 12.02
N LEU A 27 -18.79 0.44 12.15
CA LEU A 27 -19.57 1.11 13.19
C LEU A 27 -21.06 1.04 12.84
N GLN A 28 -21.82 0.44 13.74
CA GLN A 28 -23.28 0.43 13.70
C GLN A 28 -23.85 1.66 14.44
N PRO A 29 -25.04 2.16 14.06
CA PRO A 29 -25.97 1.62 13.07
C PRO A 29 -25.73 2.10 11.63
N GLN A 30 -24.87 3.08 11.41
CA GLN A 30 -24.74 3.79 10.11
C GLN A 30 -23.86 3.06 9.08
N GLY A 31 -23.22 1.94 9.44
CA GLY A 31 -22.42 1.13 8.52
C GLY A 31 -21.08 1.76 8.14
N VAL A 32 -20.49 2.59 9.02
CA VAL A 32 -19.26 3.34 8.72
C VAL A 32 -18.04 2.43 8.87
N TRP A 33 -17.19 2.37 7.83
CA TRP A 33 -15.95 1.60 7.88
C TRP A 33 -14.87 2.33 8.67
N VAL A 34 -14.29 1.64 9.65
CA VAL A 34 -13.09 2.09 10.33
C VAL A 34 -11.90 1.42 9.65
N ILE A 35 -11.05 2.22 9.00
CA ILE A 35 -9.91 1.73 8.25
C ILE A 35 -8.63 1.93 9.07
N GLU A 36 -7.99 0.83 9.40
CA GLU A 36 -6.64 0.82 9.97
C GLU A 36 -5.60 1.10 8.90
N ARG A 37 -4.54 1.81 9.32
CA ARG A 37 -3.42 2.19 8.45
C ARG A 37 -3.88 2.93 7.20
N ALA A 38 -4.96 3.72 7.34
CA ALA A 38 -5.45 4.60 6.30
C ALA A 38 -4.28 5.45 5.78
N LEU A 39 -4.19 5.55 4.46
CA LEU A 39 -3.12 6.24 3.80
C LEU A 39 -3.38 7.74 3.94
N GLN A 40 -2.43 8.47 4.52
CA GLN A 40 -2.50 9.92 4.58
C GLN A 40 -2.50 10.48 3.15
N ARG A 41 -3.51 11.31 2.84
CA ARG A 41 -3.63 11.96 1.54
C ARG A 41 -3.01 13.35 1.62
N ASP A 42 -1.73 13.43 1.26
CA ASP A 42 -1.05 14.66 0.87
C ASP A 42 -0.93 14.75 -0.66
N GLU A 43 -0.51 15.90 -1.19
CA GLU A 43 -0.37 16.14 -2.64
C GLU A 43 0.58 15.14 -3.29
N ASP A 44 1.67 14.84 -2.59
CA ASP A 44 2.70 13.88 -2.97
C ASP A 44 2.16 12.44 -3.08
N THR A 45 1.30 12.05 -2.16
CA THR A 45 0.66 10.73 -2.12
C THR A 45 -0.42 10.64 -3.19
N GLU A 46 -1.15 11.71 -3.43
CA GLU A 46 -2.17 11.75 -4.48
C GLU A 46 -1.53 11.62 -5.87
N ALA A 47 -0.45 12.34 -6.14
CA ALA A 47 0.32 12.21 -7.36
C ALA A 47 0.87 10.77 -7.56
N ALA A 48 1.34 10.15 -6.48
CA ALA A 48 1.79 8.77 -6.50
C ALA A 48 0.64 7.77 -6.75
N LEU A 49 -0.54 7.98 -6.15
CA LEU A 49 -1.74 7.18 -6.39
C LEU A 49 -2.22 7.29 -7.84
N MET A 50 -2.25 8.50 -8.39
CA MET A 50 -2.59 8.71 -9.80
C MET A 50 -1.59 8.03 -10.72
N THR A 51 -0.30 8.04 -10.37
CA THR A 51 0.71 7.27 -11.11
C THR A 51 0.45 5.76 -11.04
N CYS A 52 0.13 5.23 -9.86
CA CYS A 52 -0.26 3.83 -9.70
C CYS A 52 -1.52 3.50 -10.53
N HIS A 53 -2.48 4.41 -10.60
CA HIS A 53 -3.71 4.25 -11.37
C HIS A 53 -3.42 4.20 -12.88
N MET A 54 -2.63 5.15 -13.38
CA MET A 54 -2.19 5.17 -14.79
C MET A 54 -1.39 3.91 -15.18
N ARG A 55 -0.64 3.33 -14.24
CA ARG A 55 0.10 2.07 -14.43
C ARG A 55 -0.78 0.81 -14.33
N GLY A 56 -2.07 0.96 -14.03
CA GLY A 56 -3.01 -0.14 -13.83
C GLY A 56 -2.75 -0.95 -12.55
N TRP A 57 -2.03 -0.39 -11.58
CA TRP A 57 -1.73 -1.06 -10.30
C TRP A 57 -2.85 -0.89 -9.27
N VAL A 58 -3.64 0.16 -9.41
CA VAL A 58 -4.79 0.44 -8.55
C VAL A 58 -5.97 0.90 -9.39
N GLU A 59 -7.18 0.62 -8.92
CA GLU A 59 -8.42 1.05 -9.54
C GLU A 59 -9.35 1.70 -8.50
N PRO A 60 -10.13 2.72 -8.88
CA PRO A 60 -11.10 3.34 -8.00
C PRO A 60 -12.20 2.32 -7.70
N LEU A 61 -12.48 2.13 -6.41
CA LEU A 61 -13.55 1.28 -5.92
C LEU A 61 -14.82 2.09 -5.68
N HIS A 62 -14.70 3.24 -5.01
CA HIS A 62 -15.80 4.19 -4.81
C HIS A 62 -15.26 5.62 -4.90
N ASP A 63 -15.94 6.45 -5.68
CA ASP A 63 -15.64 7.87 -5.78
C ASP A 63 -16.36 8.68 -4.71
N SER A 64 -15.75 9.81 -4.32
CA SER A 64 -16.36 10.82 -3.45
C SER A 64 -16.88 10.29 -2.11
N MET A 65 -16.22 9.28 -1.53
CA MET A 65 -16.64 8.72 -0.25
C MET A 65 -16.40 9.72 0.90
N PRO A 66 -17.41 10.00 1.74
CA PRO A 66 -17.24 10.84 2.91
C PRO A 66 -16.26 10.16 3.87
N THR A 67 -15.20 10.88 4.22
CA THR A 67 -14.06 10.40 4.99
C THR A 67 -13.75 11.40 6.09
N GLY A 68 -13.34 10.90 7.25
CA GLY A 68 -12.83 11.71 8.34
C GLY A 68 -11.74 10.95 9.08
N ASP A 69 -11.01 11.69 9.91
CA ASP A 69 -9.88 11.16 10.67
C ASP A 69 -10.29 10.98 12.13
N LEU A 70 -9.73 9.94 12.76
CA LEU A 70 -9.84 9.76 14.20
C LEU A 70 -8.99 10.81 14.92
N THR A 71 -9.37 11.12 16.17
CA THR A 71 -8.53 11.97 17.02
C THR A 71 -7.20 11.27 17.33
N PRO A 72 -6.15 12.01 17.76
CA PRO A 72 -4.86 11.40 18.13
C PRO A 72 -4.99 10.30 19.20
N ASP A 73 -6.03 10.38 20.05
CA ASP A 73 -6.35 9.38 21.07
C ASP A 73 -7.11 8.16 20.52
N MET A 74 -7.18 8.00 19.20
CA MET A 74 -7.91 6.93 18.49
C MET A 74 -9.41 6.89 18.84
N LYS A 75 -10.00 8.04 19.18
CA LYS A 75 -11.42 8.18 19.46
C LYS A 75 -12.14 8.84 18.30
N LEU A 76 -13.44 8.61 18.22
CA LEU A 76 -14.31 9.33 17.29
C LEU A 76 -14.35 10.82 17.70
N PRO A 77 -14.31 11.75 16.73
CA PRO A 77 -14.48 13.16 17.03
C PRO A 77 -15.90 13.40 17.58
N SER A 78 -16.02 14.31 18.54
CA SER A 78 -17.32 14.75 19.09
C SER A 78 -18.10 15.67 18.13
N GLY A 79 -17.48 16.10 17.03
CA GLY A 79 -18.08 16.91 15.96
C GLY A 79 -18.43 16.09 14.70
N PRO A 80 -18.41 16.70 13.49
CA PRO A 80 -18.72 15.98 12.26
C PRO A 80 -17.72 14.84 12.01
N LEU A 81 -18.24 13.62 11.81
CA LEU A 81 -17.43 12.41 11.56
C LEU A 81 -16.71 12.44 10.22
N PHE A 82 -17.24 13.17 9.24
CA PHE A 82 -16.69 13.25 7.89
C PHE A 82 -16.38 14.70 7.58
N THR A 83 -15.13 14.97 7.21
CA THR A 83 -14.62 16.32 6.94
C THR A 83 -14.21 16.51 5.49
N ARG A 84 -14.03 15.41 4.74
CA ARG A 84 -13.54 15.43 3.37
C ARG A 84 -14.18 14.32 2.54
N THR A 85 -14.11 14.45 1.22
CA THR A 85 -14.50 13.39 0.28
C THR A 85 -13.25 12.86 -0.41
N GLN A 86 -13.13 11.53 -0.52
CA GLN A 86 -11.96 10.89 -1.11
C GLN A 86 -12.37 9.70 -1.96
N THR A 87 -11.64 9.46 -3.05
CA THR A 87 -11.78 8.23 -3.85
C THR A 87 -11.07 7.09 -3.13
N VAL A 88 -11.79 6.01 -2.86
CA VAL A 88 -11.22 4.77 -2.29
C VAL A 88 -10.66 3.94 -3.43
N PHE A 89 -9.39 3.53 -3.33
CA PHE A 89 -8.73 2.69 -4.32
C PHE A 89 -8.59 1.25 -3.81
N ARG A 90 -8.69 0.28 -4.72
CA ARG A 90 -8.29 -1.11 -4.48
C ARG A 90 -7.07 -1.47 -5.30
N LEU A 91 -6.28 -2.43 -4.83
CA LEU A 91 -5.19 -3.01 -5.63
C LEU A 91 -5.75 -3.95 -6.69
N THR A 92 -5.18 -3.86 -7.89
CA THR A 92 -5.40 -4.83 -8.97
C THR A 92 -4.41 -5.99 -8.84
N GLU A 93 -4.61 -7.06 -9.62
CA GLU A 93 -3.61 -8.12 -9.79
C GLU A 93 -2.26 -7.58 -10.27
N GLY A 94 -2.26 -6.57 -11.14
CA GLY A 94 -1.07 -5.88 -11.59
C GLY A 94 -0.33 -5.16 -10.45
N GLY A 95 -1.07 -4.54 -9.54
CA GLY A 95 -0.52 -3.91 -8.33
C GLY A 95 0.09 -4.91 -7.36
N TRP A 96 -0.59 -6.04 -7.15
CA TRP A 96 -0.06 -7.14 -6.33
C TRP A 96 1.24 -7.72 -6.90
N SER A 97 1.28 -7.95 -8.20
CA SER A 97 2.49 -8.39 -8.91
C SER A 97 3.63 -7.37 -8.76
N ALA A 98 3.34 -6.08 -8.95
CA ALA A 98 4.33 -5.01 -8.80
C ALA A 98 4.91 -4.93 -7.38
N LEU A 99 4.08 -5.16 -6.35
CA LEU A 99 4.52 -5.17 -4.95
C LEU A 99 5.39 -6.40 -4.63
N ASN A 100 5.00 -7.58 -5.11
CA ASN A 100 5.66 -8.85 -4.74
C ASN A 100 6.90 -9.17 -5.60
N ARG A 101 7.10 -8.48 -6.74
CA ARG A 101 8.25 -8.71 -7.64
C ARG A 101 9.60 -8.55 -6.96
N ALA A 102 9.72 -7.61 -6.02
CA ALA A 102 10.95 -7.43 -5.24
C ALA A 102 11.22 -8.62 -4.31
N HIS A 103 10.19 -9.15 -3.66
CA HIS A 103 10.30 -10.32 -2.79
C HIS A 103 10.70 -11.57 -3.58
N ALA A 104 10.14 -11.75 -4.79
CA ALA A 104 10.51 -12.84 -5.68
C ALA A 104 12.02 -12.83 -6.04
N TRP A 105 12.58 -11.66 -6.35
CA TRP A 105 14.03 -11.53 -6.60
C TRP A 105 14.88 -11.83 -5.36
N THR A 106 14.44 -11.41 -4.18
CA THR A 106 15.13 -11.73 -2.92
C THR A 106 15.13 -13.23 -2.64
N VAL A 107 13.99 -13.89 -2.78
CA VAL A 107 13.86 -15.34 -2.58
C VAL A 107 14.73 -16.10 -3.60
N ALA A 108 14.69 -15.70 -4.87
CA ALA A 108 15.55 -16.29 -5.90
C ALA A 108 17.05 -16.16 -5.55
N GLY A 109 17.48 -14.98 -5.08
CA GLY A 109 18.86 -14.75 -4.63
C GLY A 109 19.27 -15.65 -3.47
N ILE A 110 18.40 -15.84 -2.47
CA ILE A 110 18.65 -16.75 -1.33
C ILE A 110 18.78 -18.20 -1.82
N VAL A 111 17.91 -18.65 -2.72
CA VAL A 111 17.97 -20.00 -3.30
C VAL A 111 19.29 -20.22 -4.04
N ILE A 112 19.70 -19.27 -4.89
CA ILE A 112 20.98 -19.35 -5.62
C ILE A 112 22.17 -19.39 -4.64
N ALA A 113 22.14 -18.59 -3.58
CA ALA A 113 23.20 -18.59 -2.56
C ALA A 113 23.30 -19.94 -1.83
N ILE A 114 22.17 -20.53 -1.42
CA ILE A 114 22.13 -21.85 -0.77
C ILE A 114 22.66 -22.93 -1.72
N LEU A 115 22.21 -22.95 -2.98
CA LEU A 115 22.69 -23.91 -3.98
C LEU A 115 24.19 -23.78 -4.23
N SER A 116 24.70 -22.56 -4.29
CA SER A 116 26.14 -22.29 -4.47
C SER A 116 26.96 -22.77 -3.28
N LEU A 117 26.46 -22.57 -2.06
CA LEU A 117 27.10 -23.07 -0.84
C LEU A 117 27.16 -24.60 -0.81
N ILE A 118 26.05 -25.27 -1.12
CA ILE A 118 25.98 -26.74 -1.19
C ILE A 118 26.95 -27.28 -2.23
N ALA A 119 26.98 -26.69 -3.43
CA ALA A 119 27.89 -27.10 -4.50
C ALA A 119 29.36 -26.94 -4.07
N THR A 120 29.69 -25.85 -3.38
CA THR A 120 31.06 -25.60 -2.88
C THR A 120 31.46 -26.66 -1.85
N ILE A 121 30.57 -26.99 -0.91
CA ILE A 121 30.82 -28.03 0.09
C ILE A 121 30.99 -29.40 -0.56
N ALA A 122 30.14 -29.75 -1.52
CA ALA A 122 30.18 -31.04 -2.22
C ALA A 122 31.43 -31.24 -3.08
N VAL A 123 32.01 -30.15 -3.61
CA VAL A 123 33.30 -30.20 -4.35
C VAL A 123 34.49 -30.28 -3.38
N ALA A 124 34.35 -29.75 -2.17
CA ALA A 124 35.41 -29.75 -1.16
C ALA A 124 35.51 -31.08 -0.36
N SER A 125 34.47 -31.92 -0.42
CA SER A 125 34.41 -33.27 0.16
C SER A 125 34.85 -34.33 -0.84
#